data_AF-F4L5Q7-F1
#
_entry.id   AF-F4L5Q7-F1
#
_cell.length_a   1.000
_cell.length_b   1.000
_cell.length_c   1.000
_cell.angle_alpha   90.00
_cell.angle_beta   90.00
_cell.angle_gamma   90.00
#
_symmetry.space_group_name_H-M   'P 1'
#
loop_
_entity.id
_entity.type
_entity.pdbx_description
1 polymer ?
#
loop_
_entity_poly.entity_id
_entity_poly.type
_entity_poly.pdbx_seq_one_letter_code
_entity_poly.pdbx_strand_id
1 'polypeptide(L)'
;MPTDQAFFNRYARLIPALKLSGYLGQVVSALTEIAVLYTAIHASLVFFSPSFATWGATSGALLGVVIIEAGLRVLLPYSARAVLYRRFSGLDRVITAIVFLACAVLLSAGTLMSYHGSRDVVDAVKPMPQLHNNKQAEDKYMLAERNTFQHYRADSTEIAQRYAAQSNATKTQYAAVIAQVTGQIQTLEAKERAGQRFSTAKAQARERLATAESDQAAKLAALETDKAKELSAATDRKTKALAKANTELEQAKQKTELTNTKTVSDGDRKTNRYKGGLSWFTVICHLVLIVSIAVDETFKKGSGIEDKVLPTQYDFSGSVMSELLHALSGKWNQFIRSGIRSIEESTPPPPLPLSPNELYSLENLKQPVFNVAFEDLIDPNIIVANRMQGNTGSTGNGTGNHAPSTPQPSGTGNGSPRRNGTRPKIAPGILNGSSTNGNGNGKHP
;
A
#
# COMPACT_ATOMS: atom_id res chain seq x y z
N MET A 1 30.17 41.09 -20.10
CA MET A 1 31.40 41.08 -19.27
C MET A 1 31.12 41.88 -18.01
N PRO A 2 31.75 41.59 -16.86
CA PRO A 2 31.49 42.33 -15.62
C PRO A 2 31.96 43.78 -15.73
N THR A 3 31.12 44.70 -15.30
CA THR A 3 31.38 46.15 -15.29
C THR A 3 32.13 46.57 -14.03
N ASP A 4 31.89 45.90 -12.90
CA ASP A 4 32.69 46.04 -11.67
C ASP A 4 33.57 44.80 -11.46
N GLN A 5 34.84 44.93 -11.87
CA GLN A 5 35.85 43.88 -11.71
C GLN A 5 36.31 43.69 -10.26
N ALA A 6 36.26 44.73 -9.43
CA ALA A 6 36.72 44.67 -8.03
C ALA A 6 35.72 43.89 -7.17
N PHE A 7 34.42 44.13 -7.37
CA PHE A 7 33.35 43.34 -6.77
C PHE A 7 33.36 41.90 -7.30
N PHE A 8 33.50 41.72 -8.63
CA PHE A 8 33.58 40.39 -9.25
C PHE A 8 34.72 39.55 -8.64
N ASN A 9 35.95 40.07 -8.60
CA ASN A 9 37.13 39.34 -8.12
C ASN A 9 37.04 38.97 -6.63
N ARG A 10 36.36 39.79 -5.80
CA ARG A 10 36.16 39.51 -4.36
C ARG A 10 35.34 38.24 -4.12
N TYR A 11 34.35 37.97 -4.96
CA TYR A 11 33.42 36.85 -4.78
C TYR A 11 33.55 35.73 -5.84
N ALA A 12 34.42 35.89 -6.85
CA ALA A 12 34.60 34.95 -7.96
C ALA A 12 34.86 33.49 -7.54
N ARG A 13 35.49 33.26 -6.37
CA ARG A 13 35.71 31.90 -5.81
C ARG A 13 34.51 31.34 -5.04
N LEU A 14 33.65 32.21 -4.50
CA LEU A 14 32.48 31.82 -3.72
C LEU A 14 31.34 31.31 -4.61
N ILE A 15 31.14 31.93 -5.77
CA ILE A 15 29.98 31.65 -6.65
C ILE A 15 29.98 30.24 -7.25
N PRO A 16 31.10 29.67 -7.75
CA PRO A 16 31.12 28.28 -8.20
C PRO A 16 30.82 27.28 -7.07
N ALA A 17 31.33 27.54 -5.86
CA ALA A 17 31.09 26.70 -4.70
C ALA A 17 29.63 26.75 -4.22
N LEU A 18 29.03 27.95 -4.16
CA LEU A 18 27.61 28.11 -3.84
C LEU A 18 26.72 27.46 -4.90
N LYS A 19 27.00 27.66 -6.20
CA LYS A 19 26.27 26.97 -7.27
C LYS A 19 26.32 25.46 -7.07
N LEU A 20 27.50 24.88 -6.92
CA LEU A 20 27.66 23.45 -6.67
C LEU A 20 26.86 22.99 -5.44
N SER A 21 26.89 23.75 -4.34
CA SER A 21 26.12 23.47 -3.13
C SER A 21 24.60 23.52 -3.37
N GLY A 22 24.10 24.50 -4.12
CA GLY A 22 22.70 24.58 -4.53
C GLY A 22 22.28 23.43 -5.44
N TYR A 23 23.12 23.05 -6.41
CA TYR A 23 22.91 21.87 -7.26
C TYR A 23 22.85 20.57 -6.47
N LEU A 24 23.77 20.37 -5.51
CA LEU A 24 23.78 19.19 -4.65
C LEU A 24 22.57 19.15 -3.71
N GLY A 25 22.18 20.29 -3.13
CA GLY A 25 20.93 20.41 -2.37
C GLY A 25 19.71 20.05 -3.22
N GLN A 26 19.70 20.48 -4.48
CA GLN A 26 18.63 20.15 -5.43
C GLN A 26 18.58 18.66 -5.78
N VAL A 27 19.73 18.02 -6.04
CA VAL A 27 19.79 16.58 -6.32
C VAL A 27 19.32 15.75 -5.12
N VAL A 28 19.71 16.14 -3.90
CA VAL A 28 19.26 15.48 -2.67
C VAL A 28 17.75 15.65 -2.48
N SER A 29 17.23 16.87 -2.64
CA SER A 29 15.80 17.19 -2.57
C SER A 29 15.00 16.33 -3.57
N ALA A 30 15.38 16.36 -4.84
CA ALA A 30 14.79 15.55 -5.90
C ALA A 30 14.76 14.04 -5.58
N LEU A 31 15.86 13.47 -5.04
CA LEU A 31 15.90 12.06 -4.64
C LEU A 31 14.92 11.75 -3.49
N THR A 32 14.79 12.65 -2.51
CA THR A 32 13.80 12.48 -1.44
C THR A 32 12.37 12.63 -1.93
N GLU A 33 12.09 13.60 -2.81
CA GLU A 33 10.76 13.77 -3.39
C GLU A 33 10.37 12.61 -4.30
N ILE A 34 11.29 12.02 -5.07
CA ILE A 34 11.02 10.79 -5.85
C ILE A 34 10.54 9.67 -4.94
N ALA A 35 11.22 9.42 -3.81
CA ALA A 35 10.83 8.37 -2.87
C ALA A 35 9.46 8.65 -2.23
N VAL A 36 9.18 9.89 -1.83
CA VAL A 36 7.90 10.30 -1.26
C VAL A 36 6.75 10.19 -2.26
N LEU A 37 6.90 10.80 -3.44
CA LEU A 37 5.86 10.76 -4.47
C LEU A 37 5.63 9.33 -4.96
N TYR A 38 6.69 8.53 -5.13
CA TYR A 38 6.56 7.13 -5.48
C TYR A 38 5.72 6.38 -4.45
N THR A 39 6.05 6.48 -3.15
CA THR A 39 5.30 5.76 -2.11
C THR A 39 3.84 6.21 -2.00
N ALA A 40 3.57 7.52 -2.06
CA ALA A 40 2.21 8.06 -2.00
C ALA A 40 1.35 7.67 -3.22
N ILE A 41 1.90 7.78 -4.44
CA ILE A 41 1.20 7.40 -5.68
C ILE A 41 1.04 5.88 -5.75
N HIS A 42 2.05 5.10 -5.35
CA HIS A 42 1.98 3.63 -5.32
C HIS A 42 0.90 3.15 -4.35
N ALA A 43 0.86 3.68 -3.11
CA ALA A 43 -0.18 3.34 -2.14
C ALA A 43 -1.60 3.63 -2.67
N SER A 44 -1.76 4.75 -3.41
CA SER A 44 -3.02 5.12 -4.05
C SER A 44 -3.37 4.18 -5.22
N LEU A 45 -2.41 3.88 -6.10
CA LEU A 45 -2.65 3.08 -7.31
C LEU A 45 -2.81 1.58 -7.03
N VAL A 46 -2.15 1.02 -6.01
CA VAL A 46 -2.29 -0.42 -5.66
C VAL A 46 -3.75 -0.76 -5.36
N PHE A 47 -4.51 0.14 -4.76
CA PHE A 47 -5.93 -0.07 -4.46
C PHE A 47 -6.80 -0.19 -5.72
N PHE A 48 -6.54 0.62 -6.75
CA PHE A 48 -7.35 0.66 -7.98
C PHE A 48 -6.83 -0.25 -9.11
N SER A 49 -5.51 -0.41 -9.23
CA SER A 49 -4.89 -1.23 -10.29
C SER A 49 -3.48 -1.71 -9.89
N PRO A 50 -3.37 -2.86 -9.19
CA PRO A 50 -2.09 -3.41 -8.75
C PRO A 50 -1.05 -3.56 -9.88
N SER A 51 -1.48 -4.01 -11.06
CA SER A 51 -0.60 -4.29 -12.21
C SER A 51 0.05 -3.04 -12.81
N PHE A 52 -0.58 -1.88 -12.68
CA PHE A 52 -0.04 -0.60 -13.17
C PHE A 52 0.58 0.27 -12.06
N ALA A 53 0.43 -0.10 -10.78
CA ALA A 53 0.82 0.74 -9.65
C ALA A 53 2.31 1.10 -9.64
N THR A 54 3.22 0.14 -9.88
CA THR A 54 4.68 0.39 -9.96
C THR A 54 5.02 1.36 -11.08
N TRP A 55 4.44 1.18 -12.27
CA TRP A 55 4.71 2.02 -13.45
C TRP A 55 4.12 3.44 -13.32
N GLY A 56 2.87 3.53 -12.86
CA GLY A 56 2.21 4.82 -12.61
C GLY A 56 2.87 5.60 -11.47
N ALA A 57 3.31 4.94 -10.39
CA ALA A 57 4.05 5.58 -9.31
C ALA A 57 5.42 6.08 -9.77
N THR A 58 6.18 5.28 -10.53
CA THR A 58 7.48 5.70 -11.07
C THR A 58 7.33 6.92 -11.98
N SER A 59 6.37 6.87 -12.92
CA SER A 59 6.17 7.95 -13.89
C SER A 59 5.62 9.23 -13.24
N GLY A 60 4.66 9.09 -12.32
CA GLY A 60 4.08 10.21 -11.57
C GLY A 60 5.07 10.86 -10.61
N ALA A 61 5.94 10.08 -9.95
CA ALA A 61 7.00 10.61 -9.10
C ALA A 61 8.02 11.44 -9.89
N LEU A 62 8.52 10.90 -11.00
CA LEU A 62 9.45 11.62 -11.88
C LEU A 62 8.82 12.91 -12.43
N LEU A 63 7.56 12.87 -12.86
CA LEU A 63 6.85 14.05 -13.36
C LEU A 63 6.66 15.11 -12.25
N GLY A 64 6.24 14.70 -11.06
CA GLY A 64 6.04 15.60 -9.92
C GLY A 64 7.33 16.29 -9.47
N VAL A 65 8.44 15.54 -9.37
CA VAL A 65 9.76 16.12 -9.05
C VAL A 65 10.23 17.07 -10.14
N VAL A 66 10.03 16.75 -11.43
CA VAL A 66 10.35 17.70 -12.52
C VAL A 66 9.55 18.99 -12.38
N ILE A 67 8.26 18.94 -12.03
CA ILE A 67 7.42 20.12 -11.83
C ILE A 67 7.93 20.97 -10.65
N ILE A 68 8.22 20.36 -9.51
CA ILE A 68 8.69 21.08 -8.31
C ILE A 68 10.08 21.65 -8.54
N GLU A 69 11.04 20.81 -8.94
CA GLU A 69 12.45 21.18 -9.01
C GLU A 69 12.77 22.10 -10.20
N ALA A 70 12.21 21.86 -11.38
CA ALA A 70 12.38 22.78 -12.50
C ALA A 70 11.59 24.08 -12.26
N GLY A 71 10.41 24.01 -11.63
CA GLY A 71 9.62 25.17 -11.24
C GLY A 71 10.39 26.09 -10.29
N LEU A 72 10.93 25.54 -9.19
CA LEU A 72 11.78 26.30 -8.25
C LEU A 72 13.03 26.86 -8.91
N ARG A 73 13.70 26.09 -9.78
CA ARG A 73 14.89 26.53 -10.52
C ARG A 73 14.63 27.75 -11.41
N VAL A 74 13.43 27.89 -11.97
CA VAL A 74 13.02 29.05 -12.77
C VAL A 74 12.53 30.19 -11.87
N LEU A 75 11.65 29.91 -10.91
CA LEU A 75 10.94 30.93 -10.14
C LEU A 75 11.80 31.58 -9.02
N LEU A 76 12.75 30.86 -8.43
CA LEU A 76 13.62 31.41 -7.39
C LEU A 76 14.55 32.53 -7.91
N PRO A 77 15.22 32.41 -9.08
CA PRO A 77 15.96 33.52 -9.68
C PRO A 77 15.07 34.72 -10.00
N TYR A 78 13.85 34.52 -10.53
CA TYR A 78 12.90 35.63 -10.76
C TYR A 78 12.49 36.32 -9.46
N SER A 79 12.23 35.55 -8.40
CA SER A 79 11.92 36.08 -7.06
C SER A 79 13.07 36.92 -6.50
N ALA A 80 14.31 36.41 -6.58
CA ALA A 80 15.50 37.13 -6.15
C ALA A 80 15.73 38.41 -6.97
N ARG A 81 15.56 38.35 -8.30
CA ARG A 81 15.62 39.54 -9.19
C ARG A 81 14.55 40.56 -8.82
N ALA A 82 13.32 40.15 -8.53
CA ALA A 82 12.25 41.08 -8.16
C ALA A 82 12.60 41.91 -6.92
N VAL A 83 13.16 41.27 -5.88
CA VAL A 83 13.69 41.96 -4.68
C VAL A 83 14.86 42.87 -5.03
N LEU A 84 15.88 42.32 -5.69
CA LEU A 84 17.13 43.03 -5.98
C LEU A 84 16.91 44.26 -6.87
N TYR A 85 16.05 44.17 -7.88
CA TYR A 85 15.73 45.26 -8.80
C TYR A 85 14.50 46.08 -8.38
N ARG A 86 13.93 45.84 -7.18
CA ARG A 86 12.74 46.53 -6.63
C ARG A 86 11.54 46.56 -7.60
N ARG A 87 11.22 45.43 -8.24
CA ARG A 87 10.15 45.28 -9.26
C ARG A 87 8.74 45.23 -8.64
N PHE A 88 8.39 46.24 -7.85
CA PHE A 88 7.17 46.30 -7.03
C PHE A 88 6.17 47.39 -7.49
N SER A 89 6.26 47.83 -8.75
CA SER A 89 5.45 48.92 -9.33
C SER A 89 4.89 48.51 -10.69
N GLY A 90 3.71 49.02 -11.05
CA GLY A 90 3.06 48.70 -12.34
C GLY A 90 2.72 47.21 -12.49
N LEU A 91 2.74 46.72 -13.74
CA LEU A 91 2.43 45.32 -14.07
C LEU A 91 3.41 44.32 -13.41
N ASP A 92 4.68 44.71 -13.25
CA ASP A 92 5.71 43.94 -12.56
C ASP A 92 5.29 43.53 -11.13
N ARG A 93 4.47 44.33 -10.44
CA ARG A 93 3.94 43.98 -9.12
C ARG A 93 3.06 42.72 -9.17
N VAL A 94 2.22 42.59 -10.19
CA VAL A 94 1.28 41.47 -10.35
C VAL A 94 2.07 40.20 -10.71
N ILE A 95 2.98 40.30 -11.67
CA ILE A 95 3.86 39.19 -12.08
C ILE A 95 4.72 38.74 -10.88
N THR A 96 5.32 39.69 -10.16
CA THR A 96 6.10 39.41 -8.95
C THR A 96 5.27 38.72 -7.87
N ALA A 97 4.03 39.16 -7.61
CA ALA A 97 3.14 38.51 -6.64
C ALA A 97 2.79 37.07 -7.04
N ILE A 98 2.51 36.81 -8.32
CA ILE A 98 2.23 35.46 -8.84
C ILE A 98 3.47 34.57 -8.72
N VAL A 99 4.65 35.07 -9.10
CA VAL A 99 5.93 34.34 -9.00
C VAL A 99 6.25 34.02 -7.54
N PHE A 100 6.07 34.96 -6.60
CA PHE A 100 6.25 34.70 -5.17
C PHE A 100 5.26 33.66 -4.64
N LEU A 101 3.98 33.74 -5.03
CA LEU A 101 2.98 32.77 -4.61
C LEU A 101 3.30 31.38 -5.15
N ALA A 102 3.68 31.26 -6.42
CA ALA A 102 4.08 29.99 -7.02
C ALA A 102 5.35 29.42 -6.36
N CYS A 103 6.37 30.26 -6.09
CA CYS A 103 7.53 29.86 -5.31
C CYS A 103 7.17 29.37 -3.90
N ALA A 104 6.30 30.10 -3.19
CA ALA A 104 5.85 29.72 -1.86
C ALA A 104 5.06 28.39 -1.87
N VAL A 105 4.20 28.17 -2.87
CA VAL A 105 3.47 26.91 -3.04
C VAL A 105 4.42 25.75 -3.33
N LEU A 106 5.37 25.89 -4.27
CA LEU A 106 6.32 24.82 -4.59
C LEU A 106 7.26 24.52 -3.41
N LEU A 107 7.82 25.55 -2.75
CA LEU A 107 8.65 25.37 -1.56
C LEU A 107 7.86 24.68 -0.43
N SER A 108 6.62 25.11 -0.17
CA SER A 108 5.79 24.54 0.90
C SER A 108 5.38 23.10 0.57
N ALA A 109 4.98 22.81 -0.66
CA ALA A 109 4.61 21.47 -1.10
C ALA A 109 5.81 20.52 -1.02
N GLY A 110 6.95 20.89 -1.62
CA GLY A 110 8.17 20.08 -1.58
C GLY A 110 8.69 19.86 -0.17
N THR A 111 8.72 20.92 0.66
CA THR A 111 9.16 20.82 2.06
C THR A 111 8.19 19.98 2.91
N LEU A 112 6.87 20.19 2.82
CA LEU A 112 5.89 19.43 3.61
C LEU A 112 5.81 17.96 3.18
N MET A 113 5.78 17.68 1.88
CA MET A 113 5.80 16.30 1.38
C MET A 113 7.12 15.62 1.77
N SER A 114 8.26 16.29 1.60
CA SER A 114 9.55 15.75 2.06
C SER A 114 9.58 15.54 3.57
N TYR A 115 9.02 16.44 4.38
CA TYR A 115 9.00 16.32 5.83
C TYR A 115 8.11 15.17 6.32
N HIS A 116 6.90 15.02 5.77
CA HIS A 116 5.98 13.95 6.17
C HIS A 116 6.34 12.61 5.51
N GLY A 117 6.47 12.57 4.19
CA GLY A 117 6.72 11.34 3.44
C GLY A 117 8.07 10.70 3.72
N SER A 118 9.12 11.46 4.09
CA SER A 118 10.38 10.86 4.56
C SER A 118 10.18 9.98 5.81
N ARG A 119 9.13 10.25 6.61
CA ARG A 119 8.79 9.45 7.78
C ARG A 119 8.10 8.16 7.37
N ASP A 120 7.22 8.23 6.38
CA ASP A 120 6.47 7.09 5.83
C ASP A 120 7.39 6.13 5.07
N VAL A 121 8.36 6.66 4.30
CA VAL A 121 9.43 5.86 3.66
C VAL A 121 10.24 5.10 4.71
N VAL A 122 10.60 5.73 5.83
CA VAL A 122 11.32 5.06 6.93
C VAL A 122 10.42 4.02 7.64
N ASP A 123 9.11 4.24 7.76
CA ASP A 123 8.18 3.23 8.28
C ASP A 123 7.98 2.04 7.33
N ALA A 124 8.03 2.25 6.02
CA ALA A 124 7.90 1.20 5.01
C ALA A 124 9.15 0.29 4.92
N VAL A 125 10.33 0.83 5.24
CA VAL A 125 11.63 0.13 5.09
C VAL A 125 12.20 -0.36 6.44
N LYS A 126 11.57 -0.03 7.59
CA LYS A 126 12.08 -0.47 8.90
C LYS A 126 12.09 -2.00 9.02
N PRO A 127 13.19 -2.62 9.50
CA PRO A 127 13.21 -4.05 9.78
C PRO A 127 12.25 -4.36 10.93
N MET A 128 11.48 -5.44 10.80
CA MET A 128 10.62 -5.91 11.89
C MET A 128 11.50 -6.33 13.08
N PRO A 129 11.11 -5.98 14.33
CA PRO A 129 11.87 -6.36 15.51
C PRO A 129 11.88 -7.87 15.69
N GLN A 130 13.05 -8.45 15.92
CA GLN A 130 13.17 -9.88 16.23
C GLN A 130 12.69 -10.15 17.65
N LEU A 131 11.45 -10.64 17.77
CA LEU A 131 10.84 -10.96 19.05
C LEU A 131 11.31 -12.33 19.55
N HIS A 132 11.64 -12.40 20.83
CA HIS A 132 11.95 -13.66 21.51
C HIS A 132 10.65 -14.42 21.78
N ASN A 133 10.69 -15.75 21.68
CA ASN A 133 9.57 -16.64 21.97
C ASN A 133 9.78 -17.38 23.31
N ASN A 134 8.70 -17.96 23.84
CA ASN A 134 8.69 -18.65 25.13
C ASN A 134 8.85 -20.17 25.04
N LYS A 135 9.13 -20.72 23.85
CA LYS A 135 9.06 -22.16 23.59
C LYS A 135 9.92 -22.98 24.56
N GLN A 136 11.15 -22.55 24.85
CA GLN A 136 12.03 -23.25 25.79
C GLN A 136 11.50 -23.25 27.24
N ALA A 137 10.72 -22.24 27.64
CA ALA A 137 10.08 -22.20 28.95
C ALA A 137 8.82 -23.09 29.00
N GLU A 138 8.05 -23.10 27.92
CA GLU A 138 6.88 -24.00 27.74
C GLU A 138 7.31 -25.47 27.71
N ASP A 139 8.34 -25.83 26.94
CA ASP A 139 8.91 -27.18 26.89
C ASP A 139 9.39 -27.65 28.27
N LYS A 140 10.00 -26.75 29.07
CA LYS A 140 10.39 -27.03 30.47
C LYS A 140 9.19 -27.24 31.39
N TYR A 141 8.14 -26.43 31.25
CA TYR A 141 6.90 -26.60 32.01
C TYR A 141 6.27 -27.96 31.71
N MET A 142 6.11 -28.33 30.43
CA MET A 142 5.52 -29.61 30.02
C MET A 142 6.31 -30.82 30.54
N LEU A 143 7.65 -30.71 30.59
CA LEU A 143 8.51 -31.74 31.18
C LEU A 143 8.34 -31.83 32.70
N ALA A 144 8.32 -30.68 33.40
CA ALA A 144 8.13 -30.62 34.85
C ALA A 144 6.75 -31.15 35.27
N GLU A 145 5.70 -30.82 34.52
CA GLU A 145 4.33 -31.33 34.71
C GLU A 145 4.29 -32.85 34.56
N ARG A 146 4.81 -33.39 33.44
CA ARG A 146 4.87 -34.84 33.18
C ARG A 146 5.61 -35.58 34.31
N ASN A 147 6.77 -35.09 34.72
CA ASN A 147 7.56 -35.71 35.79
C ASN A 147 6.81 -35.66 37.12
N THR A 148 6.16 -34.53 37.44
CA THR A 148 5.37 -34.37 38.67
C THR A 148 4.20 -35.35 38.74
N PHE A 149 3.48 -35.58 37.63
CA PHE A 149 2.42 -36.58 37.56
C PHE A 149 2.95 -38.02 37.65
N GLN A 150 4.11 -38.32 37.05
CA GLN A 150 4.75 -39.63 37.16
C GLN A 150 5.16 -39.94 38.61
N HIS A 151 5.82 -38.99 39.30
CA HIS A 151 6.16 -39.13 40.72
C HIS A 151 4.92 -39.28 41.60
N TYR A 152 3.90 -38.43 41.44
CA TYR A 152 2.66 -38.55 42.20
C TYR A 152 1.97 -39.93 42.01
N ARG A 153 1.98 -40.47 40.78
CA ARG A 153 1.43 -41.80 40.50
C ARG A 153 2.25 -42.92 41.17
N ALA A 154 3.58 -42.81 41.16
CA ALA A 154 4.46 -43.75 41.85
C ALA A 154 4.22 -43.72 43.38
N ASP A 155 4.35 -42.55 44.01
CA ASP A 155 4.08 -42.32 45.44
C ASP A 155 2.71 -42.90 45.84
N SER A 156 1.64 -42.53 45.11
CA SER A 156 0.27 -42.97 45.44
C SER A 156 0.10 -44.49 45.33
N THR A 157 0.79 -45.14 44.39
CA THR A 157 0.75 -46.59 44.21
C THR A 157 1.51 -47.30 45.31
N GLU A 158 2.70 -46.80 45.68
CA GLU A 158 3.51 -47.36 46.78
C GLU A 158 2.78 -47.23 48.12
N ILE A 159 2.23 -46.05 48.43
CA ILE A 159 1.42 -45.80 49.63
C ILE A 159 0.25 -46.79 49.69
N ALA A 160 -0.53 -46.92 48.60
CA ALA A 160 -1.66 -47.83 48.55
C ALA A 160 -1.26 -49.30 48.78
N GLN A 161 -0.17 -49.76 48.16
CA GLN A 161 0.35 -51.11 48.33
C GLN A 161 0.85 -51.36 49.76
N ARG A 162 1.59 -50.41 50.35
CA ARG A 162 2.15 -50.52 51.69
C ARG A 162 1.06 -50.62 52.76
N TYR A 163 0.05 -49.75 52.73
CA TYR A 163 -1.06 -49.81 53.69
C TYR A 163 -1.99 -51.01 53.45
N ALA A 164 -2.15 -51.49 52.22
CA ALA A 164 -2.86 -52.74 51.94
C ALA A 164 -2.14 -53.95 52.57
N ALA A 165 -0.80 -54.02 52.46
CA ALA A 165 0.01 -55.04 53.09
C ALA A 165 -0.08 -54.99 54.63
N GLN A 166 0.05 -53.80 55.24
CA GLN A 166 -0.09 -53.61 56.70
C GLN A 166 -1.50 -53.97 57.21
N SER A 167 -2.54 -53.61 56.46
CA SER A 167 -3.93 -53.95 56.80
C SER A 167 -4.18 -55.46 56.73
N ASN A 168 -3.62 -56.14 55.72
CA ASN A 168 -3.71 -57.60 55.61
C ASN A 168 -2.90 -58.30 56.71
N ALA A 169 -1.69 -57.82 57.03
CA ALA A 169 -0.91 -58.35 58.15
C ALA A 169 -1.67 -58.21 59.49
N THR A 170 -2.31 -57.06 59.72
CA THR A 170 -3.16 -56.82 60.90
C THR A 170 -4.36 -57.78 60.93
N LYS A 171 -5.04 -57.98 59.80
CA LYS A 171 -6.15 -58.95 59.70
C LYS A 171 -5.69 -60.38 60.02
N THR A 172 -4.56 -60.82 59.47
CA THR A 172 -4.00 -62.15 59.74
C THR A 172 -3.58 -62.32 61.20
N GLN A 173 -2.97 -61.29 61.81
CA GLN A 173 -2.60 -61.31 63.23
C GLN A 173 -3.81 -61.52 64.14
N TYR A 174 -4.89 -60.75 63.92
CA TYR A 174 -6.10 -60.85 64.74
C TYR A 174 -6.95 -62.08 64.41
N ALA A 175 -6.96 -62.57 63.18
CA ALA A 175 -7.65 -63.80 62.80
C ALA A 175 -7.19 -65.02 63.62
N ALA A 176 -5.89 -65.13 63.91
CA ALA A 176 -5.36 -66.20 64.76
C ALA A 176 -5.87 -66.11 66.22
N VAL A 177 -5.92 -64.89 66.78
CA VAL A 177 -6.42 -64.64 68.15
C VAL A 177 -7.94 -64.91 68.23
N ILE A 178 -8.70 -64.42 67.26
CA ILE A 178 -10.14 -64.62 67.14
C ILE A 178 -10.47 -66.12 67.01
N ALA A 179 -9.74 -66.85 66.16
CA ALA A 179 -9.92 -68.29 66.01
C ALA A 179 -9.60 -69.06 67.32
N GLN A 180 -8.53 -68.67 68.04
CA GLN A 180 -8.17 -69.27 69.32
C GLN A 180 -9.27 -69.07 70.37
N VAL A 181 -9.78 -67.85 70.54
CA VAL A 181 -10.85 -67.55 71.51
C VAL A 181 -12.18 -68.21 71.09
N THR A 182 -12.49 -68.24 69.79
CA THR A 182 -13.68 -68.93 69.25
C THR A 182 -13.62 -70.43 69.54
N GLY A 183 -12.46 -71.08 69.35
CA GLY A 183 -12.25 -72.49 69.71
C GLY A 183 -12.40 -72.75 71.22
N GLN A 184 -11.96 -71.81 72.07
CA GLN A 184 -12.21 -71.90 73.53
C GLN A 184 -13.70 -71.83 73.85
N ILE A 185 -14.48 -70.96 73.20
CA ILE A 185 -15.94 -70.89 73.37
C ILE A 185 -16.58 -72.22 72.94
N GLN A 186 -16.24 -72.73 71.76
CA GLN A 186 -16.80 -73.99 71.23
C GLN A 186 -16.48 -75.20 72.12
N THR A 187 -15.26 -75.30 72.65
CA THR A 187 -14.88 -76.40 73.55
C THR A 187 -15.55 -76.32 74.92
N LEU A 188 -15.80 -75.11 75.44
CA LEU A 188 -16.62 -74.92 76.64
C LEU A 188 -18.08 -75.33 76.37
N GLU A 189 -18.67 -74.90 75.25
CA GLU A 189 -20.05 -75.27 74.88
C GLU A 189 -20.21 -76.79 74.62
N ALA A 190 -19.18 -77.45 74.09
CA ALA A 190 -19.16 -78.91 73.96
C ALA A 190 -19.16 -79.61 75.34
N LYS A 191 -18.43 -79.08 76.33
CA LYS A 191 -18.43 -79.60 77.70
C LYS A 191 -19.75 -79.31 78.44
N GLU A 192 -20.45 -78.22 78.13
CA GLU A 192 -21.79 -77.96 78.69
C GLU A 192 -22.81 -79.02 78.24
N ARG A 193 -22.70 -79.54 77.01
CA ARG A 193 -23.55 -80.67 76.54
C ARG A 193 -23.33 -81.98 77.30
N ALA A 194 -22.19 -82.12 78.01
CA ALA A 194 -21.88 -83.28 78.86
C ALA A 194 -22.36 -83.12 80.32
N GLY A 195 -23.17 -82.10 80.64
CA GLY A 195 -23.86 -81.97 81.93
C GLY A 195 -23.22 -81.01 82.95
N GLN A 196 -22.13 -80.34 82.60
CA GLN A 196 -21.49 -79.31 83.44
C GLN A 196 -21.94 -77.89 83.02
N ARG A 197 -21.77 -76.87 83.87
CA ARG A 197 -22.12 -75.47 83.55
C ARG A 197 -20.88 -74.57 83.60
N PHE A 198 -20.66 -73.77 82.56
CA PHE A 198 -19.47 -72.94 82.37
C PHE A 198 -19.79 -71.47 82.05
N SER A 199 -20.96 -70.98 82.50
CA SER A 199 -21.50 -69.65 82.17
C SER A 199 -20.50 -68.49 82.33
N THR A 200 -19.82 -68.39 83.47
CA THR A 200 -18.84 -67.31 83.75
C THR A 200 -17.62 -67.38 82.84
N ALA A 201 -17.08 -68.58 82.60
CA ALA A 201 -15.93 -68.77 81.72
C ALA A 201 -16.29 -68.44 80.25
N LYS A 202 -17.51 -68.79 79.83
CA LYS A 202 -18.02 -68.43 78.50
C LYS A 202 -18.25 -66.92 78.34
N ALA A 203 -18.72 -66.24 79.39
CA ALA A 203 -18.85 -64.78 79.39
C ALA A 203 -17.47 -64.10 79.20
N GLN A 204 -16.47 -64.50 79.99
CA GLN A 204 -15.10 -63.98 79.86
C GLN A 204 -14.47 -64.28 78.48
N ALA A 205 -14.74 -65.46 77.90
CA ALA A 205 -14.26 -65.78 76.55
C ALA A 205 -14.94 -64.92 75.47
N ARG A 206 -16.24 -64.64 75.60
CA ARG A 206 -16.97 -63.73 74.69
C ARG A 206 -16.52 -62.27 74.83
N GLU A 207 -16.21 -61.83 76.05
CA GLU A 207 -15.61 -60.51 76.31
C GLU A 207 -14.24 -60.38 75.61
N ARG A 208 -13.36 -61.38 75.76
CA ARG A 208 -12.06 -61.40 75.05
C ARG A 208 -12.19 -61.40 73.53
N LEU A 209 -13.21 -62.07 72.99
CA LEU A 209 -13.50 -62.05 71.55
C LEU A 209 -13.90 -60.63 71.11
N ALA A 210 -14.85 -60.00 71.81
CA ALA A 210 -15.30 -58.63 71.51
C ALA A 210 -14.15 -57.61 71.62
N THR A 211 -13.26 -57.75 72.62
CA THR A 211 -12.05 -56.91 72.73
C THR A 211 -11.11 -57.12 71.55
N ALA A 212 -10.86 -58.37 71.14
CA ALA A 212 -9.98 -58.66 70.00
C ALA A 212 -10.55 -58.11 68.67
N GLU A 213 -11.85 -58.23 68.44
CA GLU A 213 -12.53 -57.66 67.27
C GLU A 213 -12.52 -56.11 67.29
N SER A 214 -12.75 -55.51 68.46
CA SER A 214 -12.68 -54.05 68.66
C SER A 214 -11.27 -53.51 68.42
N ASP A 215 -10.24 -54.15 68.98
CA ASP A 215 -8.84 -53.77 68.78
C ASP A 215 -8.40 -53.91 67.32
N GLN A 216 -8.87 -54.95 66.62
CA GLN A 216 -8.64 -55.13 65.19
C GLN A 216 -9.27 -53.97 64.40
N ALA A 217 -10.54 -53.64 64.67
CA ALA A 217 -11.24 -52.56 64.00
C ALA A 217 -10.57 -51.20 64.25
N ALA A 218 -10.16 -50.92 65.49
CA ALA A 218 -9.45 -49.70 65.87
C ALA A 218 -8.11 -49.56 65.13
N LYS A 219 -7.32 -50.63 65.04
CA LYS A 219 -6.05 -50.63 64.29
C LYS A 219 -6.24 -50.46 62.79
N LEU A 220 -7.26 -51.09 62.20
CA LEU A 220 -7.56 -50.92 60.77
C LEU A 220 -8.06 -49.48 60.47
N ALA A 221 -8.85 -48.88 61.36
CA ALA A 221 -9.27 -47.48 61.25
C ALA A 221 -8.08 -46.50 61.36
N ALA A 222 -7.11 -46.78 62.25
CA ALA A 222 -5.88 -46.00 62.35
C ALA A 222 -5.05 -46.08 61.05
N LEU A 223 -4.85 -47.29 60.50
CA LEU A 223 -4.12 -47.48 59.24
C LEU A 223 -4.76 -46.76 58.05
N GLU A 224 -6.09 -46.78 57.91
CA GLU A 224 -6.78 -46.02 56.85
C GLU A 224 -6.68 -44.50 57.08
N THR A 225 -6.66 -44.04 58.34
CA THR A 225 -6.46 -42.62 58.68
C THR A 225 -5.05 -42.14 58.30
N ASP A 226 -4.02 -42.91 58.64
CA ASP A 226 -2.62 -42.59 58.31
C ASP A 226 -2.39 -42.61 56.79
N LYS A 227 -2.95 -43.60 56.09
CA LYS A 227 -2.96 -43.69 54.62
C LYS A 227 -3.60 -42.45 53.97
N ALA A 228 -4.76 -42.01 54.47
CA ALA A 228 -5.44 -40.82 53.95
C ALA A 228 -4.59 -39.55 54.16
N LYS A 229 -3.97 -39.43 55.34
CA LYS A 229 -3.04 -38.33 55.67
C LYS A 229 -1.82 -38.32 54.74
N GLU A 230 -1.25 -39.48 54.42
CA GLU A 230 -0.07 -39.57 53.54
C GLU A 230 -0.40 -39.31 52.06
N LEU A 231 -1.56 -39.79 51.58
CA LEU A 231 -2.07 -39.46 50.23
C LEU A 231 -2.39 -37.96 50.10
N SER A 232 -2.89 -37.32 51.16
CA SER A 232 -3.05 -35.87 51.22
C SER A 232 -1.69 -35.16 51.09
N ALA A 233 -0.68 -35.59 51.86
CA ALA A 233 0.67 -35.04 51.76
C ALA A 233 1.33 -35.24 50.38
N ALA A 234 1.09 -36.37 49.71
CA ALA A 234 1.53 -36.60 48.32
C ALA A 234 0.81 -35.66 47.33
N THR A 235 -0.48 -35.41 47.56
CA THR A 235 -1.27 -34.44 46.77
C THR A 235 -0.75 -33.01 46.97
N ASP A 236 -0.40 -32.62 48.19
CA ASP A 236 0.20 -31.32 48.49
C ASP A 236 1.57 -31.14 47.82
N ARG A 237 2.42 -32.18 47.84
CA ARG A 237 3.71 -32.18 47.12
C ARG A 237 3.52 -31.93 45.63
N LYS A 238 2.59 -32.66 45.00
CA LYS A 238 2.21 -32.48 43.58
C LYS A 238 1.74 -31.05 43.30
N THR A 239 0.80 -30.53 44.08
CA THR A 239 0.24 -29.18 43.89
C THR A 239 1.30 -28.09 44.06
N LYS A 240 2.19 -28.20 45.06
CA LYS A 240 3.31 -27.26 45.25
C LYS A 240 4.32 -27.31 44.11
N ALA A 241 4.63 -28.49 43.58
CA ALA A 241 5.52 -28.64 42.43
C ALA A 241 4.95 -28.01 41.15
N LEU A 242 3.66 -28.25 40.85
CA LEU A 242 2.98 -27.61 39.71
C LEU A 242 2.88 -26.09 39.87
N ALA A 243 2.53 -25.59 41.06
CA ALA A 243 2.48 -24.16 41.35
C ALA A 243 3.84 -23.47 41.15
N LYS A 244 4.93 -24.13 41.57
CA LYS A 244 6.30 -23.65 41.32
C LYS A 244 6.63 -23.63 39.83
N ALA A 245 6.37 -24.71 39.09
CA ALA A 245 6.63 -24.79 37.65
C ALA A 245 5.84 -23.72 36.87
N ASN A 246 4.58 -23.47 37.24
CA ASN A 246 3.76 -22.41 36.65
C ASN A 246 4.30 -21.01 36.98
N THR A 247 4.78 -20.79 38.21
CA THR A 247 5.41 -19.52 38.60
C THR A 247 6.68 -19.24 37.79
N GLU A 248 7.52 -20.26 37.58
CA GLU A 248 8.72 -20.16 36.74
C GLU A 248 8.38 -19.88 35.27
N LEU A 249 7.30 -20.47 34.74
CA LEU A 249 6.79 -20.19 33.39
C LEU A 249 6.31 -18.75 33.25
N GLU A 250 5.49 -18.25 34.19
CA GLU A 250 4.99 -16.86 34.13
C GLU A 250 6.11 -15.82 34.29
N GLN A 251 7.10 -16.08 35.15
CA GLN A 251 8.30 -15.23 35.25
C GLN A 251 9.10 -15.22 33.94
N ALA A 252 9.22 -16.36 33.25
CA ALA A 252 9.86 -16.44 31.94
C ALA A 252 9.08 -15.65 30.88
N LYS A 253 7.75 -15.80 30.82
CA LYS A 253 6.87 -15.03 29.92
C LYS A 253 7.01 -13.52 30.14
N GLN A 254 6.91 -13.04 31.38
CA GLN A 254 7.07 -11.63 31.73
C GLN A 254 8.46 -11.08 31.34
N LYS A 255 9.53 -11.87 31.56
CA LYS A 255 10.88 -11.48 31.14
C LYS A 255 11.01 -11.37 29.62
N THR A 256 10.41 -12.29 28.87
CA THR A 256 10.34 -12.22 27.41
C THR A 256 9.53 -11.03 26.93
N GLU A 257 8.36 -10.77 27.52
CA GLU A 257 7.51 -9.63 27.19
C GLU A 257 8.23 -8.29 27.43
N LEU A 258 8.90 -8.14 28.59
CA LEU A 258 9.71 -6.96 28.91
C LEU A 258 10.87 -6.79 27.91
N THR A 259 11.54 -7.88 27.54
CA THR A 259 12.63 -7.88 26.55
C THR A 259 12.13 -7.51 25.15
N ASN A 260 10.97 -8.03 24.75
CA ASN A 260 10.31 -7.73 23.48
C ASN A 260 9.85 -6.27 23.43
N THR A 261 9.20 -5.78 24.50
CA THR A 261 8.76 -4.39 24.65
C THR A 261 9.93 -3.42 24.58
N LYS A 262 11.06 -3.76 25.23
CA LYS A 262 12.29 -2.98 25.12
C LYS A 262 12.86 -3.01 23.70
N THR A 263 12.86 -4.18 23.04
CA THR A 263 13.34 -4.33 21.66
C THR A 263 12.52 -3.49 20.67
N VAL A 264 11.19 -3.48 20.81
CA VAL A 264 10.28 -2.61 20.06
C VAL A 264 10.57 -1.14 20.34
N SER A 265 10.61 -0.73 21.61
CA SER A 265 10.87 0.65 22.05
C SER A 265 12.23 1.19 21.56
N ASP A 266 13.30 0.40 21.66
CA ASP A 266 14.63 0.79 21.18
C ASP A 266 14.70 0.80 19.64
N GLY A 267 13.91 -0.04 18.96
CA GLY A 267 13.66 0.01 17.52
C GLY A 267 12.94 1.30 17.10
N ASP A 268 11.84 1.66 17.76
CA ASP A 268 11.08 2.88 17.49
C ASP A 268 11.89 4.14 17.80
N ARG A 269 12.72 4.14 18.86
CA ARG A 269 13.66 5.24 19.18
C ARG A 269 14.77 5.42 18.15
N LYS A 270 15.23 4.35 17.50
CA LYS A 270 16.16 4.44 16.36
C LYS A 270 15.42 4.97 15.12
N THR A 271 14.29 4.37 14.79
CA THR A 271 13.40 4.74 13.68
C THR A 271 13.02 6.22 13.74
N ASN A 272 12.53 6.72 14.88
CA ASN A 272 12.13 8.12 15.05
C ASN A 272 13.30 9.12 14.92
N ARG A 273 14.54 8.72 15.25
CA ARG A 273 15.73 9.54 14.98
C ARG A 273 16.06 9.60 13.49
N TYR A 274 15.98 8.47 12.77
CA TYR A 274 16.16 8.46 11.32
C TYR A 274 15.09 9.28 10.60
N LYS A 275 13.83 9.15 11.00
CA LYS A 275 12.72 10.00 10.54
C LYS A 275 13.07 11.47 10.68
N GLY A 276 13.30 11.95 11.91
CA GLY A 276 13.58 13.37 12.18
C GLY A 276 14.82 13.89 11.44
N GLY A 277 15.89 13.08 11.37
CA GLY A 277 17.12 13.44 10.66
C GLY A 277 16.92 13.61 9.14
N LEU A 278 16.24 12.65 8.50
CA LEU A 278 15.95 12.71 7.06
C LEU A 278 15.00 13.87 6.74
N SER A 279 13.94 14.06 7.53
CA SER A 279 13.01 15.18 7.35
C SER A 279 13.68 16.54 7.50
N TRP A 280 14.63 16.71 8.44
CA TRP A 280 15.31 17.99 8.62
C TRP A 280 16.39 18.26 7.55
N PHE A 281 17.01 17.20 7.02
CA PHE A 281 18.01 17.33 5.96
C PHE A 281 17.43 17.96 4.69
N THR A 282 16.21 17.61 4.29
CA THR A 282 15.54 18.20 3.12
C THR A 282 15.20 19.68 3.30
N VAL A 283 14.85 20.11 4.52
CA VAL A 283 14.66 21.53 4.88
C VAL A 283 15.97 22.31 4.71
N ILE A 284 17.09 21.73 5.16
CA ILE A 284 18.42 22.34 4.99
C ILE A 284 18.77 22.46 3.50
N CYS A 285 18.50 21.43 2.69
CA CYS A 285 18.74 21.47 1.23
C CYS A 285 17.96 22.60 0.55
N HIS A 286 16.68 22.80 0.90
CA HIS A 286 15.87 23.92 0.41
C HIS A 286 16.45 25.28 0.81
N LEU A 287 16.89 25.43 2.07
CA LEU A 287 17.52 26.67 2.55
C LEU A 287 18.83 26.95 1.78
N VAL A 288 19.67 25.94 1.58
CA VAL A 288 20.91 26.05 0.79
C VAL A 288 20.62 26.44 -0.66
N LEU A 289 19.58 25.88 -1.30
CA LEU A 289 19.15 26.24 -2.64
C LEU A 289 18.75 27.73 -2.73
N ILE A 290 17.91 28.19 -1.79
CA ILE A 290 17.46 29.60 -1.71
C ILE A 290 18.65 30.54 -1.54
N VAL A 291 19.56 30.25 -0.60
CA VAL A 291 20.76 31.07 -0.33
C VAL A 291 21.70 31.08 -1.54
N SER A 292 21.94 29.92 -2.16
CA SER A 292 22.78 29.81 -3.37
C SER A 292 22.26 30.70 -4.50
N ILE A 293 20.95 30.64 -4.79
CA ILE A 293 20.33 31.44 -5.86
C ILE A 293 20.32 32.93 -5.51
N ALA A 294 19.98 33.29 -4.27
CA ALA A 294 19.97 34.69 -3.82
C ALA A 294 21.37 35.33 -3.92
N VAL A 295 22.42 34.60 -3.56
CA VAL A 295 23.80 35.09 -3.66
C VAL A 295 24.29 35.15 -5.12
N ASP A 296 23.95 34.19 -5.98
CA ASP A 296 24.30 34.26 -7.42
C ASP A 296 23.63 35.45 -8.11
N GLU A 297 22.35 35.71 -7.84
CA GLU A 297 21.64 36.87 -8.40
C GLU A 297 22.16 38.21 -7.81
N THR A 298 22.50 38.23 -6.52
CA THR A 298 23.18 39.39 -5.91
C THR A 298 24.54 39.64 -6.56
N PHE A 299 25.28 38.58 -6.89
CA PHE A 299 26.58 38.67 -7.54
C PHE A 299 26.49 39.15 -9.00
N LYS A 300 25.55 38.60 -9.79
CA LYS A 300 25.28 39.08 -11.16
C LYS A 300 24.98 40.57 -11.17
N LYS A 301 24.07 41.02 -10.29
CA LYS A 301 23.73 42.43 -10.16
C LYS A 301 24.93 43.28 -9.71
N GLY A 302 25.64 42.85 -8.66
CA GLY A 302 26.77 43.60 -8.09
C GLY A 302 27.99 43.69 -9.02
N SER A 303 28.20 42.71 -9.89
CA SER A 303 29.25 42.73 -10.93
C SER A 303 28.83 43.39 -12.25
N GLY A 304 27.59 43.87 -12.35
CA GLY A 304 27.05 44.53 -13.55
C GLY A 304 26.81 43.57 -14.73
N ILE A 305 26.64 42.27 -14.47
CA ILE A 305 26.34 41.29 -15.52
C ILE A 305 24.87 41.42 -15.94
N GLU A 306 24.62 42.07 -17.07
CA GLU A 306 23.32 42.09 -17.73
C GLU A 306 23.08 40.80 -18.52
N ASP A 307 22.03 40.07 -18.14
CA ASP A 307 21.49 38.97 -18.95
C ASP A 307 20.76 39.54 -20.18
N LYS A 308 21.49 39.71 -21.29
CA LYS A 308 20.88 40.02 -22.58
C LYS A 308 20.20 38.76 -23.14
N VAL A 309 18.90 38.63 -22.89
CA VAL A 309 18.04 37.68 -23.59
C VAL A 309 17.98 38.12 -25.05
N LEU A 310 18.74 37.45 -25.92
CA LEU A 310 18.61 37.58 -27.37
C LEU A 310 17.35 36.79 -27.76
N PRO A 311 16.30 37.42 -28.32
CA PRO A 311 15.13 36.69 -28.80
C PRO A 311 15.57 35.74 -29.90
N THR A 312 15.42 34.44 -29.67
CA THR A 312 15.66 33.42 -30.68
C THR A 312 14.42 33.29 -31.57
N GLN A 313 14.60 32.73 -32.78
CA GLN A 313 13.48 32.47 -33.68
C GLN A 313 12.39 31.57 -33.04
N TYR A 314 12.76 30.79 -32.02
CA TYR A 314 11.88 29.88 -31.29
C TYR A 314 11.03 30.56 -30.20
N ASP A 315 11.41 31.77 -29.75
CA ASP A 315 10.61 32.55 -28.79
C ASP A 315 9.33 33.12 -29.44
N PHE A 316 9.24 33.08 -30.77
CA PHE A 316 8.08 33.50 -31.57
C PHE A 316 7.40 32.34 -32.31
N SER A 317 7.93 31.11 -32.25
CA SER A 317 7.26 29.92 -32.79
C SER A 317 6.18 29.41 -31.85
N GLY A 318 5.18 28.72 -32.39
CA GLY A 318 4.21 27.98 -31.57
C GLY A 318 4.91 26.97 -30.66
N SER A 319 4.29 26.60 -29.54
CA SER A 319 4.92 25.65 -28.62
C SER A 319 5.14 24.30 -29.31
N VAL A 320 6.31 23.68 -29.10
CA VAL A 320 6.63 22.35 -29.64
C VAL A 320 5.58 21.31 -29.21
N MET A 321 4.96 21.49 -28.04
CA MET A 321 3.85 20.66 -27.57
C MET A 321 2.57 20.89 -28.39
N SER A 322 2.23 22.13 -28.75
CA SER A 322 1.09 22.38 -29.67
C SER A 322 1.35 21.82 -31.07
N GLU A 323 2.59 21.89 -31.59
CA GLU A 323 2.93 21.27 -32.88
C GLU A 323 2.84 19.74 -32.81
N LEU A 324 3.33 19.12 -31.73
CA LEU A 324 3.21 17.68 -31.48
C LEU A 324 1.75 17.24 -31.33
N LEU A 325 0.93 17.98 -30.57
CA LEU A 325 -0.50 17.71 -30.41
C LEU A 325 -1.27 17.91 -31.71
N HIS A 326 -0.90 18.89 -32.56
CA HIS A 326 -1.44 19.02 -33.91
C HIS A 326 -1.04 17.85 -34.81
N ALA A 327 0.22 17.38 -34.75
CA ALA A 327 0.67 16.21 -35.52
C ALA A 327 -0.03 14.92 -35.08
N LEU A 328 -0.22 14.72 -33.77
CA LEU A 328 -0.92 13.55 -33.21
C LEU A 328 -2.42 13.58 -33.51
N SER A 329 -3.08 14.72 -33.29
CA SER A 329 -4.52 14.88 -33.62
C SER A 329 -4.77 14.79 -35.13
N GLY A 330 -3.85 15.29 -35.96
CA GLY A 330 -3.88 15.12 -37.41
C GLY A 330 -3.84 13.64 -37.82
N LYS A 331 -2.88 12.86 -37.29
CA LYS A 331 -2.82 11.41 -37.52
C LYS A 331 -4.05 10.67 -37.02
N TRP A 332 -4.57 11.03 -35.85
CA TRP A 332 -5.78 10.41 -35.27
C TRP A 332 -7.04 10.69 -36.09
N ASN A 333 -7.22 11.93 -36.53
CA ASN A 333 -8.33 12.34 -37.41
C ASN A 333 -8.24 11.66 -38.78
N GLN A 334 -7.02 11.51 -39.33
CA GLN A 334 -6.79 10.74 -40.55
C GLN A 334 -7.13 9.25 -40.36
N PHE A 335 -6.73 8.64 -39.24
CA PHE A 335 -7.04 7.25 -38.90
C PHE A 335 -8.55 7.00 -38.77
N ILE A 336 -9.28 7.86 -38.06
CA ILE A 336 -10.75 7.79 -37.95
C ILE A 336 -11.39 7.95 -39.33
N ARG A 337 -10.95 8.90 -40.16
CA ARG A 337 -11.49 9.10 -41.52
C ARG A 337 -11.22 7.91 -42.45
N SER A 338 -10.08 7.23 -42.33
CA SER A 338 -9.85 5.97 -43.05
C SER A 338 -10.74 4.83 -42.54
N GLY A 339 -11.02 4.76 -41.23
CA GLY A 339 -11.98 3.80 -40.68
C GLY A 339 -13.40 4.04 -41.18
N ILE A 340 -13.86 5.30 -41.19
CA ILE A 340 -15.19 5.67 -41.72
C ILE A 340 -15.30 5.29 -43.21
N ARG A 341 -14.29 5.59 -44.03
CA ARG A 341 -14.29 5.20 -45.46
C ARG A 341 -14.31 3.68 -45.65
N SER A 342 -13.55 2.94 -44.85
CA SER A 342 -13.57 1.48 -44.89
C SER A 342 -14.94 0.89 -44.51
N ILE A 343 -15.71 1.57 -43.65
CA ILE A 343 -17.09 1.20 -43.31
C ILE A 343 -18.03 1.57 -44.47
N GLU A 344 -17.89 2.78 -45.02
CA GLU A 344 -18.67 3.28 -46.17
C GLU A 344 -18.52 2.38 -47.41
N GLU A 345 -17.29 1.97 -47.73
CA GLU A 345 -16.96 0.99 -48.79
C GLU A 345 -17.46 -0.43 -48.49
N SER A 346 -17.72 -0.77 -47.21
CA SER A 346 -18.25 -2.08 -46.79
C SER A 346 -19.78 -2.11 -46.68
N THR A 347 -20.45 -0.96 -46.68
CA THR A 347 -21.92 -0.89 -46.72
C THR A 347 -22.43 -1.02 -48.15
N PRO A 348 -23.27 -2.03 -48.47
CA PRO A 348 -23.90 -2.11 -49.78
C PRO A 348 -24.87 -0.92 -49.98
N PRO A 349 -25.07 -0.44 -51.23
CA PRO A 349 -25.94 0.68 -51.51
C PRO A 349 -27.39 0.37 -51.11
N PRO A 350 -28.17 1.39 -50.69
CA PRO A 350 -29.54 1.19 -50.24
C PRO A 350 -30.42 0.64 -51.37
N PRO A 351 -31.41 -0.24 -51.05
CA PRO A 351 -32.33 -0.78 -52.06
C PRO A 351 -33.14 0.35 -52.70
N LEU A 352 -33.38 0.22 -54.01
CA LEU A 352 -34.15 1.18 -54.80
C LEU A 352 -35.56 1.38 -54.22
N PRO A 353 -36.11 2.61 -54.25
CA PRO A 353 -37.44 2.89 -53.73
C PRO A 353 -38.51 2.14 -54.52
N LEU A 354 -39.45 1.53 -53.81
CA LEU A 354 -40.66 0.93 -54.38
C LEU A 354 -41.50 2.01 -55.09
N SER A 355 -42.02 1.69 -56.26
CA SER A 355 -42.85 2.61 -57.06
C SER A 355 -44.13 3.02 -56.31
N PRO A 356 -44.50 4.32 -56.28
CA PRO A 356 -45.72 4.77 -55.60
C PRO A 356 -47.00 4.17 -56.19
N ASN A 357 -47.96 3.82 -55.34
CA ASN A 357 -49.33 3.48 -55.75
C ASN A 357 -50.07 4.76 -56.18
N GLU A 358 -50.55 4.82 -57.42
CA GLU A 358 -51.40 5.91 -57.89
C GLU A 358 -52.83 5.74 -57.35
N LEU A 359 -53.28 6.67 -56.50
CA LEU A 359 -54.62 6.65 -55.91
C LEU A 359 -55.54 7.81 -56.34
N TYR A 360 -55.01 8.83 -57.03
CA TYR A 360 -55.82 9.96 -57.53
C TYR A 360 -55.23 10.55 -58.83
N SER A 361 -56.01 10.56 -59.91
CA SER A 361 -55.69 11.29 -61.15
C SER A 361 -56.37 12.67 -61.16
N LEU A 362 -55.60 13.70 -61.52
CA LEU A 362 -56.02 15.11 -61.43
C LEU A 362 -56.91 15.59 -62.59
N GLU A 363 -57.14 14.76 -63.61
CA GLU A 363 -57.74 15.17 -64.89
C GLU A 363 -59.25 15.47 -64.83
N ASN A 364 -59.95 15.07 -63.75
CA ASN A 364 -61.41 15.16 -63.66
C ASN A 364 -61.96 16.21 -62.67
N LEU A 365 -61.13 17.05 -62.04
CA LEU A 365 -61.58 18.06 -61.07
C LEU A 365 -61.91 19.41 -61.72
N LYS A 366 -63.12 19.53 -62.29
CA LYS A 366 -63.73 20.83 -62.63
C LYS A 366 -64.07 21.60 -61.35
N GLN A 367 -63.32 22.67 -61.06
CA GLN A 367 -63.63 23.58 -59.95
C GLN A 367 -64.62 24.68 -60.40
N PRO A 368 -65.77 24.86 -59.71
CA PRO A 368 -66.62 26.04 -59.91
C PRO A 368 -65.99 27.27 -59.24
N VAL A 369 -65.93 28.38 -59.97
CA VAL A 369 -65.42 29.66 -59.46
C VAL A 369 -66.53 30.37 -58.68
N PHE A 370 -66.27 30.68 -57.41
CA PHE A 370 -67.14 31.53 -56.59
C PHE A 370 -66.58 32.95 -56.53
N ASN A 371 -67.38 33.93 -56.93
CA ASN A 371 -67.06 35.35 -56.71
C ASN A 371 -67.40 35.72 -55.27
N VAL A 372 -66.41 36.24 -54.53
CA VAL A 372 -66.57 36.69 -53.14
C VAL A 372 -66.67 38.20 -53.12
N ALA A 373 -67.77 38.72 -52.57
CA ALA A 373 -67.86 40.10 -52.11
C ALA A 373 -67.36 40.15 -50.66
N PHE A 374 -66.49 41.10 -50.34
CA PHE A 374 -65.98 41.31 -48.99
C PHE A 374 -66.83 42.38 -48.31
N GLU A 375 -67.29 42.09 -47.10
CA GLU A 375 -68.02 43.03 -46.24
C GLU A 375 -67.22 43.16 -44.93
N ASP A 376 -66.90 44.40 -44.57
CA ASP A 376 -65.99 44.70 -43.46
C ASP A 376 -66.59 44.26 -42.11
N LEU A 377 -65.80 43.54 -41.31
CA LEU A 377 -66.14 43.20 -39.94
C LEU A 377 -65.15 43.83 -38.96
N ILE A 378 -65.70 44.70 -38.13
CA ILE A 378 -65.06 45.32 -36.98
C ILE A 378 -65.15 44.35 -35.78
N ASP A 379 -64.19 44.46 -34.87
CA ASP A 379 -64.22 44.04 -33.46
C ASP A 379 -63.75 42.61 -33.07
N PRO A 380 -63.20 42.42 -31.85
CA PRO A 380 -61.75 42.33 -31.80
C PRO A 380 -61.24 41.28 -30.79
N ASN A 381 -60.80 40.11 -31.27
CA ASN A 381 -59.79 39.29 -30.58
C ASN A 381 -59.44 38.08 -31.46
N ILE A 382 -58.16 37.93 -31.82
CA ILE A 382 -57.36 36.70 -31.79
C ILE A 382 -55.99 36.97 -32.44
N ILE A 383 -54.93 36.54 -31.76
CA ILE A 383 -53.53 36.64 -32.22
C ILE A 383 -53.04 35.22 -32.58
N VAL A 384 -52.71 34.96 -33.86
CA VAL A 384 -51.80 33.89 -34.31
C VAL A 384 -51.16 34.37 -35.63
N ALA A 385 -49.94 34.91 -35.66
CA ALA A 385 -48.63 34.26 -35.55
C ALA A 385 -48.16 33.48 -36.80
N ASN A 386 -47.18 34.07 -37.49
CA ASN A 386 -46.14 33.50 -38.37
C ASN A 386 -46.43 32.28 -39.27
N ARG A 387 -46.24 32.48 -40.59
CA ARG A 387 -45.72 31.44 -41.49
C ARG A 387 -44.48 31.94 -42.24
N MET A 388 -43.50 31.04 -42.40
CA MET A 388 -42.17 31.35 -42.92
C MET A 388 -42.12 31.60 -44.43
N GLN A 389 -41.38 32.65 -44.80
CA GLN A 389 -40.23 32.62 -45.72
C GLN A 389 -40.29 31.62 -46.92
N GLY A 390 -40.59 32.15 -48.10
CA GLY A 390 -40.30 31.51 -49.40
C GLY A 390 -39.20 32.29 -50.13
N ASN A 391 -38.06 31.65 -50.37
CA ASN A 391 -36.93 32.23 -51.11
C ASN A 391 -37.01 31.91 -52.61
N THR A 392 -37.19 32.91 -53.46
CA THR A 392 -37.01 32.82 -54.92
C THR A 392 -36.31 34.08 -55.42
N GLY A 393 -35.12 33.93 -56.00
CA GLY A 393 -34.27 35.07 -56.37
C GLY A 393 -34.36 35.50 -57.84
N SER A 394 -33.54 36.51 -58.15
CA SER A 394 -33.15 37.00 -59.49
C SER A 394 -34.14 37.85 -60.29
N THR A 395 -33.85 39.14 -60.45
CA THR A 395 -33.30 39.72 -61.71
C THR A 395 -33.10 41.25 -61.62
N GLY A 396 -32.22 41.82 -62.47
CA GLY A 396 -31.96 43.28 -62.60
C GLY A 396 -30.73 43.77 -61.82
N ASN A 397 -29.51 43.98 -62.36
CA ASN A 397 -28.94 44.28 -63.68
C ASN A 397 -28.61 45.78 -63.92
N GLY A 398 -27.35 46.04 -64.31
CA GLY A 398 -26.78 47.34 -64.70
C GLY A 398 -26.21 48.19 -63.55
N THR A 399 -25.13 48.96 -63.71
CA THR A 399 -24.11 49.10 -64.79
C THR A 399 -22.94 49.94 -64.25
N GLY A 400 -21.69 49.70 -64.65
CA GLY A 400 -20.57 50.61 -64.30
C GLY A 400 -19.18 50.04 -64.53
N ASN A 401 -18.56 50.36 -65.67
CA ASN A 401 -17.22 49.90 -66.04
C ASN A 401 -16.11 50.67 -65.32
N HIS A 402 -14.98 50.00 -65.01
CA HIS A 402 -13.70 50.26 -65.69
C HIS A 402 -12.61 49.23 -65.28
N ALA A 403 -11.83 48.81 -66.27
CA ALA A 403 -10.63 47.97 -66.19
C ALA A 403 -9.64 48.50 -67.26
N PRO A 404 -8.53 47.82 -67.64
CA PRO A 404 -7.73 46.79 -66.97
C PRO A 404 -6.20 47.11 -66.99
N SER A 405 -5.34 46.26 -66.40
CA SER A 405 -3.95 46.10 -66.89
C SER A 405 -3.25 44.79 -66.44
N THR A 406 -2.93 43.92 -67.40
CA THR A 406 -1.95 42.81 -67.32
C THR A 406 -1.29 42.65 -68.70
N PRO A 407 0.05 42.60 -68.79
CA PRO A 407 0.79 41.40 -69.29
C PRO A 407 2.21 41.25 -68.62
N GLN A 408 3.08 40.24 -68.80
CA GLN A 408 3.05 38.84 -69.32
C GLN A 408 4.27 38.06 -68.72
N PRO A 409 4.40 36.71 -68.89
CA PRO A 409 5.43 35.88 -68.24
C PRO A 409 6.67 35.59 -69.12
N SER A 410 7.74 35.03 -68.53
CA SER A 410 8.76 34.18 -69.21
C SER A 410 9.73 33.53 -68.21
N GLY A 411 10.32 32.36 -68.53
CA GLY A 411 11.49 31.85 -67.79
C GLY A 411 11.66 30.33 -67.62
N THR A 412 11.82 29.57 -68.71
CA THR A 412 12.29 28.17 -68.66
C THR A 412 13.81 28.09 -68.43
N GLY A 413 14.30 27.14 -67.63
CA GLY A 413 15.73 26.89 -67.42
C GLY A 413 16.07 25.42 -67.14
N ASN A 414 16.85 24.81 -68.05
CA ASN A 414 17.31 23.42 -67.95
C ASN A 414 18.41 23.23 -66.88
N GLY A 415 18.50 22.04 -66.27
CA GLY A 415 19.60 21.69 -65.37
C GLY A 415 19.62 20.24 -64.89
N SER A 416 20.20 19.34 -65.68
CA SER A 416 20.65 18.01 -65.22
C SER A 416 22.14 17.86 -65.50
N PRO A 417 22.89 17.18 -64.62
CA PRO A 417 23.60 16.00 -65.10
C PRO A 417 23.62 14.82 -64.11
N ARG A 418 22.95 13.73 -64.50
CA ARG A 418 23.54 12.39 -64.74
C ARG A 418 24.82 12.03 -63.96
N ARG A 419 24.72 11.09 -63.00
CA ARG A 419 25.59 9.88 -63.01
C ARG A 419 25.04 8.66 -62.24
N ASN A 420 25.26 7.51 -62.87
CA ASN A 420 25.10 6.10 -62.47
C ASN A 420 25.46 5.76 -61.00
N GLY A 421 24.95 4.69 -60.38
CA GLY A 421 24.03 3.65 -60.87
C GLY A 421 23.97 2.40 -59.96
N THR A 422 23.40 1.30 -60.48
CA THR A 422 23.41 -0.09 -59.94
C THR A 422 22.66 -0.43 -58.63
N ARG A 423 21.37 -0.75 -58.80
CA ARG A 423 20.65 -1.90 -58.15
C ARG A 423 20.96 -3.20 -58.94
N PRO A 424 20.39 -4.40 -58.64
CA PRO A 424 20.09 -5.08 -57.36
C PRO A 424 20.45 -6.61 -57.37
N LYS A 425 20.17 -7.35 -56.27
CA LYS A 425 19.55 -8.73 -56.16
C LYS A 425 19.80 -9.30 -54.73
N ILE A 426 18.79 -9.73 -53.95
CA ILE A 426 18.01 -11.00 -54.00
C ILE A 426 18.96 -12.21 -53.83
N ALA A 427 19.24 -12.69 -52.59
CA ALA A 427 18.49 -13.70 -51.77
C ALA A 427 18.70 -15.16 -52.23
N PRO A 428 18.30 -16.21 -51.46
CA PRO A 428 18.42 -16.49 -50.02
C PRO A 428 19.32 -17.74 -49.76
N GLY A 429 19.53 -18.16 -48.49
CA GLY A 429 20.31 -19.37 -48.19
C GLY A 429 19.99 -20.04 -46.84
N ILE A 430 19.47 -21.26 -46.90
CA ILE A 430 19.25 -22.19 -45.76
C ILE A 430 20.45 -23.13 -45.68
N LEU A 431 21.00 -23.43 -44.49
CA LEU A 431 21.37 -24.80 -44.06
C LEU A 431 21.96 -24.89 -42.63
N ASN A 432 21.43 -25.89 -41.91
CA ASN A 432 21.93 -26.68 -40.77
C ASN A 432 23.36 -26.50 -40.23
N GLY A 433 23.53 -26.77 -38.92
CA GLY A 433 24.70 -27.55 -38.50
C GLY A 433 25.08 -27.64 -37.01
N SER A 434 24.33 -28.39 -36.18
CA SER A 434 24.85 -29.05 -34.93
C SER A 434 25.34 -28.12 -33.80
N SER A 435 25.64 -28.56 -32.57
CA SER A 435 25.12 -29.62 -31.68
C SER A 435 25.81 -29.45 -30.32
N THR A 436 25.09 -29.53 -29.20
CA THR A 436 25.70 -29.93 -27.92
C THR A 436 24.66 -30.48 -26.96
N ASN A 437 24.96 -31.65 -26.37
CA ASN A 437 24.10 -32.38 -25.45
C ASN A 437 23.95 -31.67 -24.09
N GLY A 438 22.79 -31.88 -23.44
CA GLY A 438 22.49 -31.48 -22.07
C GLY A 438 21.40 -32.37 -21.45
N ASN A 439 21.77 -33.60 -21.11
CA ASN A 439 20.87 -34.67 -20.65
C ASN A 439 20.37 -34.45 -19.20
N GLY A 440 19.14 -34.85 -18.86
CA GLY A 440 18.65 -34.85 -17.47
C GLY A 440 17.14 -35.08 -17.26
N ASN A 441 16.75 -36.31 -16.93
CA ASN A 441 15.44 -36.67 -16.36
C ASN A 441 15.13 -35.86 -15.07
N GLY A 442 13.89 -35.67 -14.61
CA GLY A 442 12.59 -36.18 -15.06
C GLY A 442 11.72 -36.69 -13.89
N LYS A 443 10.39 -36.55 -14.02
CA LYS A 443 9.28 -37.09 -13.19
C LYS A 443 8.92 -36.41 -11.84
N HIS A 444 7.74 -35.79 -11.87
CA HIS A 444 6.60 -35.85 -10.92
C HIS A 444 6.50 -37.14 -10.05
N PRO A 445 5.76 -37.14 -8.90
CA PRO A 445 4.58 -36.33 -8.56
C PRO A 445 4.84 -34.86 -8.23
#